data_AF-A0A7V9AEW5-F1
#
_entry.id   AF-A0A7V9AEW5-F1
#
_cell.length_a   1.000
_cell.length_b   1.000
_cell.length_c   1.000
_cell.angle_alpha   90.00
_cell.angle_beta   90.00
_cell.angle_gamma   90.00
#
_symmetry.space_group_name_H-M   'P 1'
#
loop_
_entity.id
_entity.type
_entity.pdbx_description
1 polymer ?
#
loop_
_entity_poly.entity_id
_entity_poly.type
_entity_poly.pdbx_seq_one_letter_code
_entity_poly.pdbx_strand_id
1 'polypeptide(L)'
;MPASGGDAERIDHIPPGKAARVMLRFPAGVRGEHEIRCFRLATVYPLGVMRARKRLASPQRYLVYPRPAGDSKLPVDRALSLLAKRGTEMREGDDFAGVRAYVPGESQRHIDWKAVARGQALMTKQYAAEPSGLLYLDFGSLRLNDPEDRLSQLALWIIEAERARRPYGLRLPGSAIAPSLGDAHFHRCLRALALFK
;
A
#
# COMPACT_ATOMS: atom_id res chain seq x y z
N MET A 1 -32.43 16.18 -6.37
CA MET A 1 -31.62 16.75 -7.47
C MET A 1 -30.16 16.41 -7.21
N PRO A 2 -29.53 15.43 -7.87
CA PRO A 2 -28.09 15.33 -7.85
C PRO A 2 -27.53 16.01 -9.10
N ALA A 3 -26.61 16.95 -8.88
CA ALA A 3 -25.81 17.59 -9.90
C ALA A 3 -24.95 16.53 -10.60
N SER A 4 -25.44 16.01 -11.72
CA SER A 4 -24.66 15.15 -12.60
C SER A 4 -23.83 16.03 -13.53
N GLY A 5 -22.69 16.51 -13.04
CA GLY A 5 -21.57 16.87 -13.92
C GLY A 5 -21.00 15.59 -14.51
N GLY A 6 -21.80 14.91 -15.33
CA GLY A 6 -21.33 13.72 -16.05
C GLY A 6 -20.53 14.20 -17.24
N ASP A 7 -19.25 13.82 -17.31
CA ASP A 7 -18.44 13.98 -18.51
C ASP A 7 -19.23 13.45 -19.70
N ALA A 8 -19.60 14.37 -20.58
CA ALA A 8 -20.38 14.07 -21.76
C ALA A 8 -19.40 13.86 -22.92
N GLU A 9 -19.12 12.60 -23.24
CA GLU A 9 -18.37 12.27 -24.44
C GLU A 9 -19.27 12.35 -25.67
N ARG A 10 -18.74 12.93 -26.74
CA ARG A 10 -19.46 13.16 -28.00
C ARG A 10 -18.74 12.50 -29.16
N ILE A 11 -19.51 11.81 -30.00
CA ILE A 11 -19.06 11.28 -31.29
C ILE A 11 -19.85 11.99 -32.36
N ASP A 12 -19.17 12.67 -33.28
CA ASP A 12 -19.84 13.48 -34.31
C ASP A 12 -20.46 12.63 -35.42
N HIS A 13 -19.76 11.57 -35.85
CA HIS A 13 -20.23 10.72 -36.93
C HIS A 13 -19.71 9.29 -36.79
N ILE A 14 -20.60 8.32 -37.04
CA ILE A 14 -20.26 6.90 -37.15
C ILE A 14 -20.72 6.44 -38.53
N PRO A 15 -19.80 6.06 -39.44
CA PRO A 15 -20.19 5.63 -40.78
C PRO A 15 -21.11 4.40 -40.77
N PRO A 16 -21.92 4.19 -41.82
CA PRO A 16 -22.75 3.00 -41.97
C PRO A 16 -21.92 1.71 -41.82
N GLY A 17 -22.42 0.75 -41.04
CA GLY A 17 -21.73 -0.52 -40.78
C GLY A 17 -20.45 -0.44 -39.94
N LYS A 18 -20.12 0.74 -39.39
CA LYS A 18 -18.99 0.92 -38.46
C LYS A 18 -19.46 1.08 -37.03
N ALA A 19 -18.53 0.91 -36.09
CA ALA A 19 -18.74 1.14 -34.67
C ALA A 19 -17.66 2.09 -34.15
N ALA A 20 -18.03 2.91 -33.17
CA ALA A 20 -17.09 3.74 -32.42
C ALA A 20 -17.04 3.27 -30.97
N ARG A 21 -15.86 3.36 -30.36
CA ARG A 21 -15.64 3.10 -28.93
C ARG A 21 -15.28 4.39 -28.24
N VAL A 22 -15.89 4.62 -27.09
CA VAL A 22 -15.63 5.77 -26.23
C VAL A 22 -15.30 5.25 -24.84
N MET A 23 -14.31 5.88 -24.21
CA MET A 23 -13.93 5.60 -22.83
C MET A 23 -14.50 6.68 -21.93
N LEU A 24 -15.49 6.33 -21.11
CA LEU A 24 -16.05 7.23 -20.11
C LEU A 24 -15.19 7.15 -18.84
N ARG A 25 -14.77 8.31 -18.34
CA ARG A 25 -14.01 8.42 -17.09
C ARG A 25 -14.94 8.85 -15.97
N PHE A 26 -14.82 8.19 -14.83
CA PHE A 26 -15.61 8.48 -13.63
C PHE A 26 -14.67 8.98 -12.54
N PRO A 27 -14.48 10.30 -12.39
CA PRO A 27 -13.68 10.83 -11.31
C PRO A 27 -14.37 10.52 -9.97
N ALA A 28 -13.63 9.89 -9.06
CA ALA A 28 -14.09 9.67 -7.70
C ALA A 28 -13.32 10.61 -6.75
N GLY A 29 -14.03 11.56 -6.15
CA GLY A 29 -13.45 12.49 -5.18
C GLY A 29 -13.28 11.88 -3.79
N VAL A 30 -14.00 10.79 -3.49
CA VAL A 30 -14.02 10.13 -2.18
C VAL A 30 -13.75 8.64 -2.35
N ARG A 31 -13.02 8.04 -1.41
CA ARG A 31 -12.78 6.58 -1.38
C ARG A 31 -14.09 5.82 -1.16
N GLY A 32 -14.03 4.50 -1.36
CA GLY A 32 -15.11 3.59 -1.06
C GLY A 32 -15.78 3.02 -2.29
N GLU A 33 -16.92 2.39 -2.09
CA GLU A 33 -17.68 1.77 -3.18
C GLU A 33 -18.56 2.78 -3.89
N HIS A 34 -18.45 2.79 -5.21
CA HIS A 34 -19.23 3.62 -6.09
C HIS A 34 -20.02 2.75 -7.06
N GLU A 35 -21.22 3.19 -7.39
CA GLU A 35 -22.12 2.48 -8.31
C GLU A 35 -22.41 3.36 -9.53
N ILE A 36 -22.13 2.83 -10.71
CA ILE A 36 -22.65 3.32 -11.97
C ILE A 36 -23.96 2.61 -12.19
N ARG A 37 -25.07 3.36 -12.28
CA ARG A 37 -26.42 2.78 -12.41
C ARG A 37 -26.91 2.74 -13.85
N CYS A 38 -26.77 3.87 -14.55
CA CYS A 38 -27.19 3.96 -15.93
C CYS A 38 -26.39 4.99 -16.72
N PHE A 39 -26.29 4.72 -18.02
CA PHE A 39 -25.79 5.65 -19.02
C PHE A 39 -26.96 6.24 -19.80
N ARG A 40 -26.78 7.45 -20.32
CA ARG A 40 -27.75 8.08 -21.22
C ARG A 40 -27.08 8.31 -22.56
N LEU A 41 -27.55 7.59 -23.57
CA LEU A 41 -27.18 7.85 -24.96
C LEU A 41 -28.16 8.86 -25.54
N ALA A 42 -27.65 9.88 -26.22
CA ALA A 42 -28.46 10.83 -26.98
C ALA A 42 -27.88 10.97 -28.39
N THR A 43 -28.74 11.02 -29.40
CA THR A 43 -28.35 11.28 -30.79
C THR A 43 -29.30 12.28 -31.42
N VAL A 44 -28.77 13.06 -32.35
CA VAL A 44 -29.53 13.96 -33.22
C VAL A 44 -29.40 13.57 -34.70
N TYR A 45 -28.72 12.46 -34.99
CA TYR A 45 -28.54 11.94 -36.34
C TYR A 45 -29.88 11.48 -36.96
N PRO A 46 -30.09 11.60 -38.29
CA PRO A 46 -29.18 12.18 -39.28
C PRO A 46 -29.28 13.70 -39.45
N LEU A 47 -30.47 14.28 -39.27
CA LEU A 47 -30.75 15.66 -39.73
C LEU A 47 -30.63 16.73 -38.63
N GLY A 48 -30.40 16.36 -37.37
CA GLY A 48 -30.31 17.32 -36.27
C GLY A 48 -31.64 17.82 -35.71
N VAL A 49 -32.77 17.51 -36.36
CA VAL A 49 -34.09 18.10 -36.09
C VAL A 49 -34.74 17.53 -34.82
N MET A 50 -34.45 16.27 -34.48
CA MET A 50 -35.01 15.60 -33.30
C MET A 50 -33.90 14.96 -32.48
N ARG A 51 -34.05 14.95 -31.15
CA ARG A 51 -33.11 14.30 -30.24
C ARG A 51 -33.70 13.00 -29.70
N ALA A 52 -33.20 11.86 -30.18
CA ALA A 52 -33.50 10.57 -29.59
C ALA A 52 -32.63 10.34 -28.35
N ARG A 53 -33.21 9.80 -27.28
CA ARG A 53 -32.48 9.47 -26.04
C ARG A 53 -32.81 8.05 -25.60
N LYS A 54 -31.81 7.30 -25.17
CA LYS A 54 -31.97 5.95 -24.60
C LYS A 54 -31.22 5.88 -23.28
N ARG A 55 -31.89 5.37 -22.24
CA ARG A 55 -31.23 4.98 -20.98
C ARG A 55 -30.73 3.55 -21.12
N LEU A 56 -29.47 3.32 -20.79
CA LEU A 56 -28.84 2.02 -20.76
C LEU A 56 -28.57 1.69 -19.30
N ALA A 57 -29.31 0.73 -18.75
CA ALA A 57 -29.02 0.22 -17.42
C ALA A 57 -27.69 -0.54 -17.47
N SER A 58 -26.78 -0.21 -16.55
CA SER A 58 -25.50 -0.89 -16.44
C SER A 58 -25.04 -0.78 -15.00
N PRO A 59 -25.55 -1.67 -14.12
CA PRO A 59 -25.15 -1.70 -12.72
C PRO A 59 -23.71 -2.20 -12.64
N GLN A 60 -22.77 -1.29 -12.54
CA GLN A 60 -21.36 -1.60 -12.33
C GLN A 60 -20.91 -0.97 -11.02
N ARG A 61 -20.26 -1.76 -10.17
CA ARG A 61 -19.66 -1.29 -8.93
C ARG A 61 -18.16 -1.22 -9.11
N TYR A 62 -17.56 -0.14 -8.65
CA TYR A 62 -16.13 0.03 -8.61
C TYR A 62 -15.71 0.50 -7.21
N LEU A 63 -14.51 0.11 -6.80
CA LEU A 63 -13.96 0.43 -5.50
C LEU A 63 -12.80 1.39 -5.66
N VAL A 64 -12.85 2.49 -4.93
CA VAL A 64 -11.82 3.53 -4.96
C VAL A 64 -11.02 3.43 -3.67
N TYR A 65 -9.73 3.14 -3.81
CA TYR A 65 -8.82 3.08 -2.67
C TYR A 65 -8.51 4.48 -2.10
N PRO A 66 -8.15 4.58 -0.82
CA PRO A 66 -7.71 5.85 -0.25
C PRO A 66 -6.50 6.39 -1.02
N ARG A 67 -6.45 7.71 -1.20
CA ARG A 67 -5.30 8.37 -1.80
C ARG A 67 -4.09 8.22 -0.87
N PRO A 68 -2.97 7.64 -1.30
CA PRO A 68 -1.78 7.53 -0.45
C PRO A 68 -1.18 8.93 -0.23
N ALA A 69 -1.06 9.34 1.03
CA ALA A 69 -0.49 10.63 1.43
C ALA A 69 0.00 10.55 2.88
N GLY A 70 1.08 11.28 3.20
CA GLY A 70 1.68 11.30 4.54
C GLY A 70 3.19 11.06 4.51
N ASP A 71 3.73 10.54 5.62
CA ASP A 71 5.15 10.19 5.77
C ASP A 71 5.43 8.80 5.17
N SER A 72 6.37 8.72 4.23
CA SER A 72 6.78 7.46 3.61
C SER A 72 7.62 6.56 4.51
N LYS A 73 8.16 7.08 5.61
CA LYS A 73 8.96 6.29 6.54
C LYS A 73 8.07 5.25 7.23
N LEU A 74 8.36 3.98 6.97
CA LEU A 74 7.69 2.88 7.65
C LEU A 74 7.95 2.98 9.17
N PRO A 75 6.93 2.72 10.01
CA PRO A 75 7.11 2.76 11.44
C PRO A 75 8.15 1.70 11.85
N VAL A 76 9.09 2.12 12.69
CA VAL A 76 10.09 1.20 13.25
C VAL A 76 9.39 0.28 14.24
N ASP A 77 9.65 -1.00 14.09
CA ASP A 77 9.07 -2.05 14.91
C ASP A 77 9.31 -1.77 16.41
N ARG A 78 8.23 -1.72 17.21
CA ARG A 78 8.33 -1.54 18.66
C ARG A 78 8.88 -2.78 19.36
N ALA A 79 8.74 -3.98 18.78
CA ALA A 79 9.34 -5.19 19.34
C ALA A 79 10.86 -5.18 19.17
N LEU A 80 11.39 -4.67 18.06
CA LEU A 80 12.83 -4.40 17.91
C LEU A 80 13.36 -3.42 18.98
N SER A 81 12.57 -2.43 19.39
CA SER A 81 12.99 -1.49 20.46
C SER A 81 13.08 -2.14 21.86
N LEU A 82 12.35 -3.23 22.10
CA LEU A 82 12.41 -3.98 23.37
C LEU A 82 13.46 -5.11 23.32
N LEU A 83 13.63 -5.76 22.17
CA LEU A 83 14.69 -6.75 21.94
C LEU A 83 16.07 -6.11 21.84
N ALA A 84 16.21 -4.91 21.27
CA ALA A 84 17.47 -4.17 21.30
C ALA A 84 17.89 -3.76 22.73
N LYS A 85 16.94 -3.72 23.68
CA LYS A 85 17.22 -3.47 25.12
C LYS A 85 17.44 -4.75 25.93
N ARG A 86 17.04 -5.92 25.42
CA ARG A 86 17.30 -7.23 26.05
C ARG A 86 18.23 -8.00 25.14
N GLY A 87 19.53 -7.87 25.43
CA GLY A 87 20.65 -8.45 24.68
C GLY A 87 20.30 -9.74 23.95
N THR A 88 20.43 -9.66 22.63
CA THR A 88 20.18 -10.71 21.66
C THR A 88 20.79 -12.04 22.10
N GLU A 89 19.95 -12.98 22.51
CA GLU A 89 20.29 -14.42 22.48
C GLU A 89 20.31 -14.82 21.00
N MET A 90 21.46 -14.60 20.39
CA MET A 90 21.70 -14.84 18.97
C MET A 90 21.97 -16.34 18.79
N ARG A 91 20.98 -17.03 18.24
CA ARG A 91 21.05 -18.42 17.83
C ARG A 91 22.06 -18.54 16.68
N GLU A 92 23.07 -19.41 16.82
CA GLU A 92 24.07 -19.65 15.77
C GLU A 92 23.37 -20.06 14.47
N GLY A 93 23.51 -19.24 13.43
CA GLY A 93 22.93 -19.52 12.11
C GLY A 93 22.51 -18.30 11.29
N ASP A 94 22.61 -17.07 11.80
CA ASP A 94 22.26 -15.87 11.03
C ASP A 94 23.45 -15.37 10.19
N ASP A 95 23.17 -15.01 8.94
CA ASP A 95 24.12 -14.88 7.84
C ASP A 95 25.32 -13.95 8.13
N PHE A 96 26.52 -14.50 7.98
CA PHE A 96 27.79 -13.79 8.10
C PHE A 96 27.93 -12.76 6.97
N ALA A 97 27.83 -11.47 7.31
CA ALA A 97 27.89 -10.37 6.34
C ALA A 97 29.32 -9.88 6.07
N GLY A 98 30.30 -10.26 6.91
CA GLY A 98 31.71 -9.97 6.71
C GLY A 98 32.45 -9.70 8.01
N VAL A 99 33.70 -9.25 7.87
CA VAL A 99 34.59 -8.95 8.99
C VAL A 99 35.11 -7.52 8.85
N ARG A 100 35.08 -6.76 9.94
CA ARG A 100 35.68 -5.42 10.02
C ARG A 100 36.76 -5.39 11.10
N ALA A 101 37.77 -4.54 10.92
CA ALA A 101 38.73 -4.25 11.98
C ALA A 101 38.01 -3.73 13.24
N TYR A 102 38.33 -4.31 14.38
CA TYR A 102 37.76 -3.98 15.68
C TYR A 102 38.06 -2.53 16.06
N VAL A 103 37.04 -1.80 16.50
CA VAL A 103 37.19 -0.44 17.03
C VAL A 103 37.13 -0.49 18.57
N PRO A 104 38.11 0.11 19.29
CA PRO A 104 38.08 0.18 20.74
C PRO A 104 36.79 0.85 21.25
N GLY A 105 36.02 0.13 22.08
CA GLY A 105 34.71 0.55 22.58
C GLY A 105 33.55 -0.34 22.13
N GLU A 106 33.77 -1.21 21.14
CA GLU A 106 32.80 -2.23 20.72
C GLU A 106 32.81 -3.45 21.65
N SER A 107 31.67 -4.16 21.72
CA SER A 107 31.51 -5.34 22.57
C SER A 107 32.47 -6.46 22.15
N GLN A 108 33.32 -6.89 23.09
CA GLN A 108 34.32 -7.96 22.89
C GLN A 108 33.71 -9.33 22.56
N ARG A 109 32.40 -9.49 22.72
CA ARG A 109 31.67 -10.74 22.46
C ARG A 109 31.58 -11.08 20.97
N HIS A 110 31.79 -10.12 20.07
CA HIS A 110 31.71 -10.32 18.61
C HIS A 110 33.09 -10.46 17.94
N ILE A 111 34.16 -10.54 18.74
CA ILE A 111 35.53 -10.74 18.25
C ILE A 111 35.67 -12.17 17.73
N ASP A 112 36.21 -12.32 16.52
CA ASP A 112 36.61 -13.63 16.01
C ASP A 112 37.92 -14.09 16.65
N TRP A 113 37.81 -14.66 17.85
CA TRP A 113 38.96 -15.18 18.60
C TRP A 113 39.76 -16.23 17.84
N LYS A 114 39.16 -16.92 16.85
CA LYS A 114 39.85 -17.90 16.00
C LYS A 114 40.79 -17.23 14.99
N ALA A 115 40.44 -16.04 14.50
CA ALA A 115 41.31 -15.23 13.65
C ALA A 115 42.44 -14.60 14.48
N VAL A 116 42.13 -14.12 15.69
CA VAL A 116 43.11 -13.56 16.63
C VAL A 116 44.17 -14.60 17.04
N ALA A 117 43.75 -15.84 17.34
CA ALA A 117 44.66 -16.92 17.70
C ALA A 117 45.63 -17.33 16.57
N ARG A 118 45.33 -16.94 15.32
CA ARG A 118 46.19 -17.16 14.14
C ARG A 118 47.11 -15.97 13.83
N GLY A 119 47.17 -14.97 14.72
CA GLY A 119 48.03 -13.79 14.56
C GLY A 119 47.45 -12.70 13.65
N GLN A 120 46.16 -12.78 13.29
CA GLN A 120 45.49 -11.75 12.49
C GLN A 120 45.00 -10.59 13.39
N ALA A 121 44.88 -9.39 12.81
CA ALA A 121 44.36 -8.22 13.52
C ALA A 121 42.97 -8.47 14.11
N LEU A 122 42.65 -7.82 15.25
CA LEU A 122 41.35 -7.93 15.91
C LEU A 122 40.22 -7.61 14.93
N MET A 123 39.34 -8.58 14.75
CA MET A 123 38.35 -8.62 13.68
C MET A 123 36.99 -8.92 14.30
N THR A 124 36.03 -8.01 14.08
CA THR A 124 34.65 -8.13 14.57
C THR A 124 33.79 -8.78 13.49
N LYS A 125 33.06 -9.85 13.84
CA LYS A 125 32.07 -10.47 12.94
C LYS A 125 30.87 -9.54 12.81
N GLN A 126 30.54 -9.14 11.58
CA GLN A 126 29.30 -8.44 11.28
C GLN A 126 28.26 -9.47 10.83
N TYR A 127 27.14 -9.50 11.54
CA TYR A 127 25.97 -10.29 11.18
C TYR A 127 24.96 -9.37 10.48
N ALA A 128 24.40 -9.83 9.36
CA ALA A 128 23.25 -9.16 8.77
C ALA A 128 22.08 -9.32 9.75
N ALA A 129 21.49 -8.23 10.22
CA ALA A 129 20.24 -8.32 10.95
C ALA A 129 19.13 -8.64 9.94
N GLU A 130 18.73 -9.92 9.87
CA GLU A 130 17.46 -10.31 9.27
C GLU A 130 16.35 -9.41 9.87
N PRO A 131 15.48 -8.80 9.05
CA PRO A 131 14.36 -8.01 9.55
C PRO A 131 13.29 -8.94 10.14
N SER A 132 13.58 -9.59 11.27
CA SER A 132 12.67 -10.50 12.00
C SER A 132 11.62 -9.77 12.83
N GLY A 133 11.24 -8.55 12.42
CA GLY A 133 10.14 -7.76 13.02
C GLY A 133 8.93 -7.76 12.09
N LEU A 134 7.81 -8.34 12.53
CA LEU A 134 6.54 -8.29 11.83
C LEU A 134 5.98 -6.86 11.89
N LEU A 135 5.97 -6.15 10.76
CA LEU A 135 5.46 -4.79 10.68
C LEU A 135 3.93 -4.77 10.85
N TYR A 136 3.40 -4.06 11.84
CA TYR A 136 1.96 -3.82 11.98
C TYR A 136 1.62 -2.36 11.73
N LEU A 137 0.76 -2.12 10.75
CA LEU A 137 0.21 -0.82 10.42
C LEU A 137 -1.09 -0.63 11.20
N ASP A 138 -1.06 0.17 12.26
CA ASP A 138 -2.16 0.31 13.21
C ASP A 138 -2.80 1.69 13.17
N PHE A 139 -4.09 1.73 12.81
CA PHE A 139 -4.91 2.94 12.76
C PHE A 139 -4.99 3.68 14.10
N GLY A 140 -5.01 2.96 15.22
CA GLY A 140 -5.08 3.53 16.57
C GLY A 140 -3.76 4.18 17.02
N SER A 141 -2.64 3.78 16.42
CA SER A 141 -1.31 4.30 16.77
C SER A 141 -0.99 5.66 16.13
N LEU A 142 -1.74 6.04 15.09
CA LEU A 142 -1.53 7.27 14.33
C LEU A 142 -2.00 8.50 15.10
N ARG A 143 -1.09 9.47 15.29
CA ARG A 143 -1.37 10.77 15.92
C ARG A 143 -1.88 11.80 14.91
N LEU A 144 -2.87 11.42 14.11
CA LEU A 144 -3.55 12.30 13.15
C LEU A 144 -4.98 12.54 13.63
N ASN A 145 -5.50 13.75 13.46
CA ASN A 145 -6.84 14.10 13.96
C ASN A 145 -7.94 13.63 13.00
N ASP A 146 -7.70 13.72 11.70
CA ASP A 146 -8.66 13.31 10.67
C ASP A 146 -8.55 11.79 10.41
N PRO A 147 -9.64 11.01 10.50
CA PRO A 147 -9.65 9.61 10.09
C PRO A 147 -9.25 9.42 8.61
N GLU A 148 -9.57 10.35 7.72
CA GLU A 148 -9.16 10.26 6.31
C GLU A 148 -7.64 10.29 6.15
N ASP A 149 -6.98 11.22 6.84
CA ASP A 149 -5.53 11.33 6.82
C ASP A 149 -4.87 10.06 7.36
N ARG A 150 -5.47 9.41 8.38
CA ARG A 150 -5.00 8.11 8.88
C ARG A 150 -5.08 7.03 7.82
N LEU A 151 -6.20 6.95 7.09
CA LEU A 151 -6.37 5.97 6.02
C LEU A 151 -5.41 6.23 4.86
N SER A 152 -5.20 7.50 4.50
CA SER A 152 -4.21 7.93 3.50
C SER A 152 -2.79 7.55 3.90
N GLN A 153 -2.43 7.73 5.17
CA GLN A 153 -1.14 7.35 5.72
C GLN A 153 -0.94 5.83 5.71
N LEU A 154 -1.96 5.06 6.10
CA LEU A 154 -1.91 3.59 6.06
C LEU A 154 -1.80 3.08 4.62
N ALA A 155 -2.54 3.68 3.68
CA ALA A 155 -2.45 3.33 2.26
C ALA A 155 -1.03 3.56 1.72
N LEU A 156 -0.39 4.68 2.10
CA LEU A 156 0.99 4.96 1.76
C LEU A 156 1.95 3.90 2.34
N TRP A 157 1.81 3.58 3.63
CA TRP A 157 2.67 2.56 4.25
C TRP A 157 2.47 1.16 3.69
N ILE A 158 1.26 0.78 3.27
CA ILE A 158 1.04 -0.49 2.56
C ILE A 158 1.86 -0.52 1.26
N ILE A 159 1.82 0.56 0.48
CA ILE A 159 2.58 0.67 -0.78
C ILE A 159 4.08 0.59 -0.50
N GLU A 160 4.57 1.32 0.50
CA GLU A 160 6.00 1.32 0.85
C GLU A 160 6.46 -0.02 1.44
N ALA A 161 5.62 -0.70 2.22
CA ALA A 161 5.93 -2.03 2.76
C ALA A 161 5.99 -3.09 1.65
N GLU A 162 5.07 -3.04 0.69
CA GLU A 162 5.07 -3.92 -0.48
C GLU A 162 6.30 -3.67 -1.37
N ARG A 163 6.64 -2.41 -1.63
CA ARG A 163 7.86 -2.01 -2.37
C ARG A 163 9.13 -2.50 -1.69
N ALA A 164 9.20 -2.40 -0.37
CA ALA A 164 10.32 -2.88 0.43
C ALA A 164 10.31 -4.41 0.63
N ARG A 165 9.31 -5.12 0.11
CA ARG A 165 9.10 -6.57 0.28
C ARG A 165 9.11 -7.01 1.75
N ARG A 166 8.65 -6.15 2.66
CA ARG A 166 8.58 -6.44 4.10
C ARG A 166 7.18 -6.92 4.45
N PRO A 167 6.99 -8.12 5.03
CA PRO A 167 5.67 -8.59 5.46
C PRO A 167 5.03 -7.61 6.44
N TYR A 168 3.77 -7.23 6.18
CA TYR A 168 3.04 -6.25 6.99
C TYR A 168 1.63 -6.72 7.31
N GLY A 169 1.16 -6.44 8.53
CA GLY A 169 -0.22 -6.61 8.96
C GLY A 169 -0.95 -5.28 9.04
N LEU A 170 -2.28 -5.30 8.95
CA LEU A 170 -3.12 -4.12 9.06
C LEU A 170 -4.06 -4.26 10.26
N ARG A 171 -4.14 -3.24 11.11
CA ARG A 171 -5.10 -3.15 12.22
C ARG A 171 -5.97 -1.92 12.05
N LEU A 172 -7.27 -2.19 11.91
CA LEU A 172 -8.34 -1.20 11.89
C LEU A 172 -9.25 -1.44 13.09
N PRO A 173 -9.98 -0.41 13.57
CA PRO A 173 -11.06 -0.63 14.52
C PRO A 173 -12.03 -1.69 14.00
N GLY A 174 -12.16 -2.81 14.73
CA GLY A 174 -13.05 -3.92 14.37
C GLY A 174 -12.53 -4.89 13.30
N SER A 175 -11.32 -4.70 12.76
CA SER A 175 -10.74 -5.63 11.77
C SER A 175 -9.22 -5.72 11.88
N ALA A 176 -8.69 -6.95 11.91
CA ALA A 176 -7.25 -7.19 11.90
C ALA A 176 -6.89 -8.17 10.77
N ILE A 177 -5.87 -7.81 10.01
CA ILE A 177 -5.29 -8.62 8.93
C ILE A 177 -3.89 -9.02 9.36
N ALA A 178 -3.66 -10.33 9.44
CA ALA A 178 -2.36 -10.89 9.80
C ALA A 178 -1.27 -10.47 8.79
N PRO A 179 0.00 -10.36 9.24
CA PRO A 179 1.10 -10.04 8.36
C PRO A 179 1.26 -11.03 7.22
N SER A 180 1.35 -10.51 6.01
CA SER A 180 1.60 -11.28 4.80
C SER A 180 2.26 -10.37 3.74
N LEU A 181 2.51 -10.90 2.56
CA LEU A 181 3.09 -10.21 1.42
C LEU A 181 2.40 -10.65 0.13
N GLY A 182 2.43 -9.81 -0.91
CA GLY A 182 2.00 -10.12 -2.26
C GLY A 182 0.67 -9.48 -2.67
N ASP A 183 0.37 -9.53 -3.96
CA ASP A 183 -0.73 -8.77 -4.59
C ASP A 183 -2.10 -9.03 -3.94
N ALA A 184 -2.39 -10.28 -3.59
CA ALA A 184 -3.65 -10.64 -2.93
C ALA A 184 -3.79 -9.96 -1.55
N HIS A 185 -2.69 -9.90 -0.79
CA HIS A 185 -2.65 -9.25 0.52
C HIS A 185 -2.70 -7.73 0.40
N PHE A 186 -1.95 -7.16 -0.56
CA PHE A 186 -1.98 -5.75 -0.91
C PHE A 186 -3.40 -5.25 -1.21
N HIS A 187 -4.10 -5.93 -2.13
CA HIS A 187 -5.47 -5.57 -2.48
C HIS A 187 -6.47 -5.81 -1.35
N ARG A 188 -6.25 -6.83 -0.50
CA ARG A 188 -7.09 -7.07 0.68
C ARG A 188 -6.96 -5.94 1.70
N CYS A 189 -5.75 -5.47 1.97
CA CYS A 189 -5.50 -4.37 2.89
C CYS A 189 -6.09 -3.04 2.37
N LEU A 190 -5.83 -2.69 1.11
CA LEU A 190 -6.40 -1.46 0.51
C LEU A 190 -7.93 -1.50 0.43
N ARG A 191 -8.52 -2.67 0.16
CA ARG A 191 -9.98 -2.84 0.21
C ARG A 191 -10.53 -2.61 1.62
N ALA A 192 -9.86 -3.11 2.65
CA ALA A 192 -10.28 -2.88 4.03
C ALA A 192 -10.25 -1.38 4.39
N LEU A 193 -9.22 -0.64 3.94
CA LEU A 193 -9.17 0.82 4.11
C LEU A 193 -10.26 1.55 3.34
N ALA A 194 -10.57 1.12 2.12
CA ALA A 194 -11.62 1.74 1.30
C ALA A 194 -13.03 1.55 1.88
N LEU A 195 -13.29 0.42 2.55
CA LEU A 195 -14.59 0.10 3.14
C LEU A 195 -14.74 0.60 4.59
N PHE A 196 -13.70 1.19 5.17
CA PHE A 196 -13.69 1.68 6.54
C PHE A 196 -14.54 2.95 6.70
N LYS A 197 -15.43 2.96 7.69
CA LYS A 197 -16.38 4.04 8.01
C LYS A 197 -15.98 4.76 9.29
#